data_AF-A0A814P4Q1-F1
#
_entry.id   AF-A0A814P4Q1-F1
#
_cell.length_a   1.000
_cell.length_b   1.000
_cell.length_c   1.000
_cell.angle_alpha   90.00
_cell.angle_beta   90.00
_cell.angle_gamma   90.00
#
_symmetry.space_group_name_H-M   'P 1'
#
loop_
_entity.id
_entity.type
_entity.pdbx_description
1 polymer ?
#
loop_
_entity_poly.entity_id
_entity_poly.type
_entity_poly.pdbx_seq_one_letter_code
_entity_poly.pdbx_strand_id
1 'polypeptide(L)'
;MISDDICLGNIIVDGDSGNIVLAGFPYDEGVRRNNGRVGPKHGPDSFCQLWQRTGTVVNAEYDDLGLRKYLTISDRGSINADLT
;
A
#
# COMPACT_ATOMS: atom_id res chain seq x y z
N MET A 1 20.16 -11.95 8.88
CA MET A 1 19.45 -13.14 8.36
C MET A 1 18.47 -12.64 7.32
N ILE A 2 18.54 -13.15 6.10
CA ILE A 2 17.47 -12.93 5.11
C ILE A 2 16.28 -13.73 5.63
N SER A 3 15.14 -13.08 5.82
CA SER A 3 13.90 -13.77 6.18
C SER A 3 13.53 -14.69 5.04
N ASP A 4 13.31 -15.98 5.32
CA ASP A 4 12.90 -16.97 4.31
C ASP A 4 11.47 -16.68 3.79
N ASP A 5 10.69 -15.91 4.54
CA ASP A 5 9.38 -15.41 4.11
C ASP A 5 9.45 -13.90 3.87
N ILE A 6 9.37 -13.53 2.59
CA ILE A 6 9.43 -12.16 2.13
C ILE A 6 8.02 -11.71 1.75
N CYS A 7 7.51 -10.71 2.46
CA CYS A 7 6.20 -10.12 2.22
C CYS A 7 6.27 -8.82 1.41
N LEU A 8 5.11 -8.29 1.01
CA LEU A 8 4.99 -7.03 0.28
C LEU A 8 5.65 -5.87 1.04
N GLY A 9 5.49 -5.82 2.36
CA GLY A 9 6.15 -4.82 3.22
C GLY A 9 7.67 -4.79 3.09
N ASN A 10 8.31 -5.85 2.59
CA ASN A 10 9.76 -5.87 2.37
C ASN A 10 10.20 -5.30 1.00
N ILE A 11 9.26 -4.97 0.11
CA ILE A 11 9.55 -4.43 -1.25
C ILE A 11 9.01 -3.03 -1.47
N ILE A 12 8.08 -2.59 -0.62
CA ILE A 12 7.55 -1.24 -0.61
C ILE A 12 8.53 -0.36 0.17
N VAL A 13 8.92 0.77 -0.43
CA VAL A 13 9.84 1.74 0.19
C VAL A 13 9.20 3.12 0.26
N ASP A 14 9.60 3.95 1.21
CA ASP A 14 9.16 5.34 1.24
C ASP A 14 9.63 6.07 -0.03
N GLY A 15 8.72 6.79 -0.69
CA GLY A 15 9.05 7.60 -1.87
C GLY A 15 7.88 7.83 -2.82
N ASP A 16 8.11 8.65 -3.83
CA ASP A 16 7.10 9.08 -4.82
C ASP A 16 7.43 8.66 -6.26
N SER A 17 8.27 7.62 -6.42
CA SER A 17 8.70 7.12 -7.72
C SER A 17 8.79 5.59 -7.74
N GLY A 18 8.61 5.02 -8.93
CA GLY A 18 8.64 3.57 -9.14
C GLY A 18 7.66 3.15 -10.22
N ASN A 19 7.52 1.84 -10.42
CA ASN A 19 6.49 1.30 -11.32
C ASN A 19 5.08 1.48 -10.74
N ILE A 20 4.97 1.42 -9.41
CA ILE A 20 3.73 1.62 -8.66
C ILE A 20 4.02 2.59 -7.52
N VAL A 21 3.24 3.66 -7.41
CA VAL A 21 3.30 4.61 -6.29
C VAL A 21 1.96 4.57 -5.57
N LEU A 22 2.01 4.36 -4.26
CA LEU A 22 0.86 4.27 -3.39
C LEU A 22 0.64 5.63 -2.73
N ALA A 23 -0.59 6.12 -2.77
CA ALA A 23 -0.97 7.39 -2.18
C ALA A 23 -2.28 7.21 -1.40
N GLY A 24 -2.22 7.47 -0.11
CA GLY A 24 -3.39 7.44 0.76
C GLY A 24 -4.28 8.66 0.55
N PHE A 25 -5.60 8.46 0.53
CA PHE A 25 -6.57 9.56 0.50
C PHE A 25 -7.52 9.49 1.71
N PRO A 26 -7.09 9.99 2.89
CA PRO A 26 -7.78 9.75 4.16
C PRO A 26 -8.95 10.73 4.38
N TYR A 27 -9.99 10.64 3.55
CA TYR A 27 -11.15 11.55 3.62
C TYR A 27 -12.50 10.84 3.62
N ASP A 28 -13.42 11.37 4.44
CA ASP A 28 -14.81 10.88 4.55
C ASP A 28 -15.82 11.74 3.76
N GLU A 29 -15.38 12.80 3.08
CA GLU A 29 -16.29 13.82 2.57
C GLU A 29 -17.36 13.29 1.61
N GLY A 30 -16.99 12.34 0.74
CA GLY A 30 -17.93 11.69 -0.16
C GLY A 30 -19.02 10.90 0.58
N VAL A 31 -18.64 10.06 1.55
CA VAL A 31 -19.60 9.26 2.32
C VAL A 31 -20.46 10.14 3.23
N ARG A 32 -19.88 11.20 3.80
CA ARG A 32 -20.57 12.17 4.65
C ARG A 32 -21.68 12.90 3.89
N ARG A 33 -21.42 13.35 2.65
CA ARG A 33 -22.43 14.02 1.80
C ARG A 33 -23.61 13.11 1.44
N ASN A 34 -23.36 11.81 1.38
CA ASN A 34 -24.36 10.80 1.00
C ASN A 34 -25.07 10.18 2.22
N ASN A 35 -24.99 10.81 3.40
CA ASN A 35 -25.55 10.30 4.67
C ASN A 35 -25.10 8.86 5.01
N GLY A 36 -23.93 8.45 4.52
CA GLY A 36 -23.34 7.16 4.84
C GLY A 36 -22.60 7.16 6.18
N ARG A 37 -22.08 5.99 6.56
CA ARG A 37 -21.28 5.83 7.78
C ARG A 37 -19.85 6.34 7.55
N VAL A 38 -19.45 7.35 8.32
CA VAL A 38 -18.07 7.85 8.37
C VAL A 38 -17.10 6.79 8.90
N GLY A 39 -15.85 6.84 8.45
CA GLY A 39 -14.86 5.78 8.72
C GLY A 39 -13.88 5.49 7.58
N PRO A 40 -14.27 5.55 6.29
CA PRO A 40 -13.35 5.34 5.16
C PRO A 40 -12.03 6.12 5.20
N LYS A 41 -11.98 7.30 5.85
CA LYS A 41 -10.74 8.05 6.08
C LYS A 41 -9.63 7.27 6.78
N HIS A 42 -9.98 6.23 7.55
CA HIS A 42 -9.03 5.34 8.24
C HIS A 42 -8.53 4.19 7.35
N GLY A 43 -9.09 4.04 6.15
CA GLY A 43 -8.76 3.00 5.19
C GLY A 43 -7.28 2.97 4.80
N PRO A 44 -6.66 4.10 4.42
CA PRO A 44 -5.24 4.12 4.07
C PRO A 44 -4.33 3.59 5.17
N ASP A 45 -4.50 4.07 6.41
CA ASP A 45 -3.70 3.60 7.57
C ASP A 45 -3.95 2.11 7.86
N SER A 46 -5.22 1.68 7.82
CA SER A 46 -5.58 0.26 8.04
C SER A 46 -4.98 -0.65 6.97
N PHE A 47 -4.95 -0.20 5.71
CA PHE A 47 -4.31 -0.92 4.61
C PHE A 47 -2.80 -1.02 4.81
N CYS A 48 -2.15 0.08 5.22
CA CYS A 48 -0.72 0.10 5.51
C CYS A 48 -0.32 -0.80 6.68
N GLN A 49 -1.20 -1.07 7.63
CA GLN A 49 -0.93 -2.03 8.71
C GLN A 49 -0.98 -3.49 8.22
N LEU A 50 -1.82 -3.80 7.23
CA LEU A 50 -1.99 -5.17 6.73
C LEU A 50 -0.86 -5.60 5.80
N TRP A 51 -0.51 -4.77 4.80
CA TRP A 51 0.45 -5.16 3.77
C TRP A 51 1.90 -5.36 4.28
N GLN A 52 2.19 -4.92 5.50
CA GLN A 52 3.47 -5.11 6.18
C GLN A 52 3.68 -6.57 6.58
N ARG A 53 2.62 -7.37 6.55
CA ARG A 53 2.60 -8.75 7.07
C ARG A 53 1.96 -9.74 6.09
N THR A 54 1.60 -9.28 4.88
CA THR A 54 0.83 -10.10 3.92
C THR A 54 1.43 -10.03 2.53
N GLY A 55 1.07 -11.01 1.70
CA GLY A 55 1.41 -11.06 0.28
C GLY A 55 2.82 -11.59 0.04
N THR A 56 2.92 -12.85 -0.31
CA THR A 56 4.20 -13.50 -0.62
C THR A 56 4.78 -12.89 -1.90
N VAL A 57 6.02 -12.42 -1.83
CA VAL A 57 6.69 -11.75 -2.95
C VAL A 57 7.08 -12.72 -4.07
N VAL A 58 7.30 -13.99 -3.72
CA VAL A 58 7.51 -15.09 -4.65
C VAL A 58 6.30 -15.99 -4.58
N ASN A 59 5.55 -16.10 -5.67
CA ASN A 59 4.39 -16.96 -5.72
C ASN A 59 4.70 -18.25 -6.50
N ALA A 60 4.79 -19.37 -5.78
CA ALA A 60 5.07 -20.69 -6.34
C ALA A 60 3.93 -21.23 -7.22
N GLU A 61 2.70 -20.73 -7.06
CA GLU A 61 1.56 -21.10 -7.90
C GLU A 61 1.73 -20.60 -9.35
N TYR A 62 2.52 -19.53 -9.54
CA TYR A 62 2.72 -18.87 -10.83
C TYR A 62 4.19 -19.03 -11.28
N ASP A 63 4.69 -20.27 -11.34
CA ASP A 63 6.04 -20.59 -11.82
C ASP A 63 7.15 -19.79 -11.10
N ASP A 64 7.06 -19.72 -9.77
CA ASP A 64 7.99 -18.97 -8.91
C ASP A 64 8.14 -17.49 -9.30
N LEU A 65 7.04 -16.87 -9.73
CA LEU A 65 6.99 -15.45 -10.09
C LEU A 65 7.42 -14.59 -8.89
N GLY A 66 8.59 -13.96 -9.02
CA GLY A 66 9.14 -13.06 -8.00
C GLY A 66 8.92 -11.60 -8.35
N LEU A 67 8.01 -10.93 -7.64
CA LEU A 67 7.61 -9.54 -7.92
C LEU A 67 8.78 -8.55 -7.88
N ARG A 68 9.78 -8.78 -7.01
CA ARG A 68 11.02 -7.97 -6.89
C ARG A 68 11.80 -7.81 -8.18
N LYS A 69 11.68 -8.77 -9.11
CA LYS A 69 12.43 -8.74 -10.37
C LYS A 69 11.86 -7.73 -11.36
N TYR A 70 10.60 -7.33 -11.18
CA TYR A 70 9.84 -6.58 -12.19
C TYR A 70 9.24 -5.29 -11.66
N LEU A 71 9.02 -5.18 -10.34
CA LEU A 71 8.31 -4.06 -9.74
C LEU A 71 9.19 -3.37 -8.69
N THR A 72 9.27 -2.05 -8.86
CA THR A 72 9.62 -1.10 -7.81
C THR A 72 8.34 -0.45 -7.32
N ILE A 73 8.11 -0.52 -6.01
CA ILE A 73 6.88 -0.04 -5.39
C ILE A 73 7.25 0.96 -4.30
N SER A 74 6.61 2.13 -4.31
CA SER A 74 6.83 3.14 -3.27
C SER A 74 5.55 3.56 -2.56
N ASP A 75 5.67 3.93 -1.29
CA ASP A 75 4.63 4.58 -0.51
C ASP A 75 4.96 6.07 -0.36
N ARG A 76 4.11 6.92 -0.96
CA ARG A 76 4.21 8.39 -0.85
C ARG A 76 3.58 8.92 0.44
N GLY A 77 2.85 8.07 1.17
CA GLY A 77 2.04 8.45 2.30
C GLY A 77 0.69 9.05 1.90
N SER A 78 0.07 9.76 2.82
CA SER A 78 -1.25 10.33 2.62
C SER A 78 -1.20 11.71 1.97
N ILE A 79 -2.12 11.95 1.04
CA ILE A 79 -2.37 13.27 0.47
C ILE A 79 -2.98 14.16 1.56
N ASN A 80 -2.37 15.32 1.77
CA ASN A 80 -2.89 16.36 2.65
C ASN A 80 -3.73 17.36 1.84
N ALA A 81 -4.68 18.03 2.51
CA ALA A 81 -5.58 18.97 1.87
C ALA A 81 -4.84 20.25 1.45
N ASP A 82 -3.76 20.53 2.17
CA ASP A 82 -2.78 21.55 1.82
C ASP A 82 -1.88 20.96 0.73
N LEU A 83 -2.35 21.01 -0.52
CA LEU A 83 -1.49 20.83 -1.69
C LEU A 83 -0.58 22.05 -1.80
N THR A 84 0.37 22.18 -0.87
CA THR A 84 1.56 23.03 -0.98
C THR A 84 2.73 22.22 -1.49
#